data_AF-A0A2X2X0N6-F1
#
_entry.id   AF-A0A2X2X0N6-F1
#
_cell.length_a   1.000
_cell.length_b   1.000
_cell.length_c   1.000
_cell.angle_alpha   90.00
_cell.angle_beta   90.00
_cell.angle_gamma   90.00
#
_symmetry.space_group_name_H-M   'P 1'
#
loop_
_entity.id
_entity.type
_entity.pdbx_description
1 polymer ?
#
loop_
_entity_poly.entity_id
_entity_poly.type
_entity_poly.pdbx_seq_one_letter_code
_entity_poly.pdbx_strand_id
1 'polypeptide(L)'
;MDISGKAKHADISSSSGSSISAKGVIADNVEADASSGASIQISAVSSVKAEASSGGSVDIAKKGDLKSVTKEESSGGSVNIQ
;
A
#
# COMPACT_ATOMS: atom_id res chain seq x y z
N MET A 1 9.18 -5.36 -8.08
CA MET A 1 8.19 -6.14 -8.88
C MET A 1 7.17 -5.16 -9.43
N ASP A 2 6.78 -5.30 -10.69
CA ASP A 2 5.82 -4.40 -11.35
C ASP A 2 4.51 -5.13 -11.65
N ILE A 3 3.39 -4.57 -11.20
CA ILE A 3 2.05 -5.20 -11.31
C ILE A 3 1.06 -4.17 -11.85
N SER A 4 0.18 -4.61 -12.75
CA SER A 4 -0.90 -3.78 -13.29
C SER A 4 -2.18 -4.60 -13.50
N GLY A 5 -3.33 -3.95 -13.44
CA GLY A 5 -4.63 -4.60 -13.63
C GLY A 5 -5.75 -4.01 -12.79
N LYS A 6 -6.90 -4.67 -12.79
CA LYS A 6 -8.05 -4.32 -11.95
C LYS A 6 -8.34 -5.47 -11.00
N ALA A 7 -8.60 -5.16 -9.74
CA ALA A 7 -8.92 -6.15 -8.72
C ALA A 7 -10.03 -5.63 -7.80
N LYS A 8 -10.84 -6.54 -7.24
CA LYS A 8 -11.76 -6.17 -6.14
C LYS A 8 -11.02 -6.04 -4.81
N HIS A 9 -9.98 -6.83 -4.62
CA HIS A 9 -9.17 -6.87 -3.42
C HIS A 9 -7.72 -7.10 -3.82
N ALA A 10 -6.80 -6.35 -3.21
CA ALA A 10 -5.37 -6.50 -3.39
C ALA A 10 -4.70 -6.53 -2.01
N ASP A 11 -4.02 -7.63 -1.73
CA ASP A 11 -3.23 -7.84 -0.51
C ASP A 11 -1.76 -7.90 -0.92
N ILE A 12 -0.95 -6.98 -0.39
CA ILE A 12 0.45 -6.82 -0.78
C ILE A 12 1.32 -6.67 0.47
N SER A 13 2.33 -7.53 0.59
CA SER A 13 3.34 -7.44 1.63
C SER A 13 4.74 -7.34 1.03
N SER A 14 5.60 -6.53 1.65
CA SER A 14 6.99 -6.28 1.21
C SER A 14 7.87 -6.16 2.46
N SER A 15 9.04 -6.80 2.45
CA SER A 15 9.95 -6.80 3.61
C SER A 15 11.42 -6.84 3.21
N SER A 16 12.32 -6.55 4.15
CA SER A 16 13.78 -6.68 3.96
C SER A 16 14.33 -5.86 2.78
N GLY A 17 13.89 -4.61 2.64
CA GLY A 17 14.34 -3.71 1.57
C GLY A 17 13.77 -4.02 0.18
N SER A 18 12.79 -4.91 0.05
CA SER A 18 12.14 -5.18 -1.23
C SER A 18 11.24 -4.02 -1.68
N SER A 19 10.97 -3.94 -2.98
CA SER A 19 10.11 -2.90 -3.57
C SER A 19 9.04 -3.49 -4.50
N ILE A 20 7.79 -3.09 -4.26
CA ILE A 20 6.63 -3.47 -5.06
C ILE A 20 6.00 -2.22 -5.67
N SER A 21 5.95 -2.17 -7.00
CA SER A 21 5.34 -1.11 -7.79
C SER A 21 4.05 -1.63 -8.43
N ALA A 22 2.94 -1.45 -7.73
CA ALA A 22 1.58 -1.77 -8.15
C ALA A 22 0.77 -0.51 -8.50
N LYS A 23 1.43 0.57 -8.94
CA LYS A 23 0.77 1.82 -9.36
C LYS A 23 -0.24 1.62 -10.49
N GLY A 24 0.01 0.63 -11.36
CA GLY A 24 -0.92 0.24 -12.43
C GLY A 24 -2.07 -0.65 -11.97
N VAL A 25 -2.12 -1.06 -10.70
CA VAL A 25 -3.24 -1.77 -10.10
C VAL A 25 -4.27 -0.75 -9.65
N ILE A 26 -5.53 -0.97 -10.04
CA ILE A 26 -6.69 -0.26 -9.52
C ILE A 26 -7.51 -1.27 -8.73
N ALA A 27 -7.44 -1.20 -7.41
CA ALA A 27 -8.15 -2.10 -6.51
C ALA A 27 -9.26 -1.37 -5.73
N ASP A 28 -10.41 -2.02 -5.55
CA ASP A 28 -11.47 -1.47 -4.71
C ASP A 28 -11.04 -1.41 -3.24
N ASN A 29 -10.47 -2.52 -2.75
CA ASN A 29 -10.01 -2.67 -1.38
C ASN A 29 -8.53 -3.05 -1.39
N VAL A 30 -7.72 -2.32 -0.63
CA VAL A 30 -6.27 -2.54 -0.54
C VAL A 30 -5.86 -2.83 0.89
N GLU A 31 -5.10 -3.91 1.06
CA GLU A 31 -4.31 -4.20 2.26
C GLU A 31 -2.82 -4.19 1.89
N ALA A 32 -2.02 -3.38 2.57
CA ALA A 32 -0.61 -3.17 2.23
C ALA A 32 0.27 -3.16 3.48
N ASP A 33 1.27 -4.03 3.54
CA ASP A 33 2.21 -4.14 4.67
C ASP A 33 3.67 -3.99 4.20
N ALA A 34 4.35 -2.95 4.66
CA ALA A 34 5.77 -2.73 4.37
C ALA A 34 6.61 -2.72 5.64
N SER A 35 7.64 -3.58 5.71
CA SER A 35 8.53 -3.67 6.86
C SER A 35 10.02 -3.68 6.49
N SER A 36 10.88 -3.35 7.46
CA SER A 36 12.34 -3.47 7.35
C SER A 36 12.93 -2.78 6.11
N GLY A 37 12.59 -1.52 5.90
CA GLY A 37 13.07 -0.72 4.77
C GLY A 37 12.40 -1.01 3.42
N ALA A 38 11.38 -1.86 3.40
CA ALA A 38 10.65 -2.16 2.17
C ALA A 38 9.76 -1.01 1.69
N SER A 39 9.40 -1.03 0.41
CA SER A 39 8.52 -0.04 -0.20
C SER A 39 7.38 -0.68 -1.00
N ILE A 40 6.18 -0.12 -0.88
CA ILE A 40 4.99 -0.50 -1.64
C ILE A 40 4.36 0.75 -2.26
N GLN A 41 3.99 0.66 -3.53
CA GLN A 41 3.23 1.71 -4.21
C GLN A 41 2.01 1.08 -4.88
N ILE A 42 0.78 1.50 -4.55
CA ILE A 42 -0.47 0.91 -5.08
C ILE A 42 -1.58 1.96 -5.25
N SER A 43 -2.57 1.71 -6.10
CA SER A 43 -3.78 2.55 -6.16
C SER A 43 -5.01 1.88 -5.53
N ALA A 44 -5.82 2.68 -4.81
CA ALA A 44 -7.03 2.24 -4.13
C ALA A 44 -8.25 3.11 -4.48
N VAL A 45 -9.44 2.51 -4.52
CA VAL A 45 -10.70 3.19 -4.89
C VAL A 45 -11.61 3.40 -3.68
N SER A 46 -11.89 2.36 -2.89
CA SER A 46 -12.95 2.37 -1.88
C SER A 46 -12.44 2.20 -0.44
N SER A 47 -11.46 1.33 -0.19
CA SER A 47 -10.89 1.14 1.14
C SER A 47 -9.39 0.86 1.13
N VAL A 48 -8.73 1.28 2.20
CA VAL A 48 -7.29 1.08 2.43
C VAL A 48 -7.07 0.66 3.88
N LYS A 49 -6.35 -0.45 4.07
CA LYS A 49 -5.65 -0.79 5.29
C LYS A 49 -4.17 -0.83 4.96
N ALA A 50 -3.36 0.01 5.60
CA ALA A 50 -1.94 0.08 5.30
C ALA A 50 -1.12 0.14 6.59
N GLU A 51 -0.09 -0.69 6.64
CA GLU A 51 0.79 -0.86 7.78
C GLU A 51 2.24 -0.68 7.31
N ALA A 52 2.99 0.17 8.01
CA ALA A 52 4.39 0.42 7.72
C ALA A 52 5.22 0.39 9.01
N SER A 53 6.27 -0.44 9.03
CA SER A 53 7.13 -0.60 10.21
C SER A 53 8.62 -0.70 9.88
N SER A 54 9.50 -0.44 10.85
CA SER A 54 10.95 -0.63 10.73
C SER A 54 11.56 0.03 9.48
N GLY A 55 11.21 1.29 9.21
CA GLY A 55 11.65 2.03 8.03
C GLY A 55 10.93 1.66 6.72
N GLY A 56 9.88 0.83 6.78
CA GLY A 56 9.03 0.51 5.63
C GLY A 56 8.21 1.72 5.16
N SER A 57 7.82 1.70 3.88
CA SER A 57 7.05 2.78 3.26
C SER A 57 5.92 2.23 2.40
N VAL A 58 4.72 2.78 2.58
CA VAL A 58 3.55 2.47 1.76
C VAL A 58 3.00 3.76 1.18
N ASP A 59 3.01 3.89 -0.15
CA ASP A 59 2.40 4.99 -0.89
C ASP A 59 1.13 4.51 -1.60
N ILE A 60 -0.02 5.06 -1.21
CA ILE A 60 -1.31 4.76 -1.83
C ILE A 60 -1.78 5.95 -2.68
N ALA A 61 -2.07 5.69 -3.96
CA ALA A 61 -2.73 6.64 -4.85
C ALA A 61 -4.25 6.44 -4.82
N LYS A 62 -5.00 7.46 -4.42
CA LYS A 62 -6.46 7.48 -4.41
C LYS A 62 -6.99 7.62 -5.85
N LYS A 63 -7.80 6.65 -6.28
CA LYS A 63 -8.46 6.63 -7.60
C LYS A 63 -9.99 6.73 -7.52
N GLY A 64 -10.54 6.71 -6.31
CA GLY A 64 -11.98 6.84 -6.06
C GLY A 64 -12.23 7.47 -4.71
N ASP A 65 -13.46 7.35 -4.22
CA ASP A 65 -13.84 7.90 -2.93
C ASP A 65 -13.56 6.90 -1.80
N LEU A 66 -12.38 7.01 -1.17
CA LEU A 66 -11.99 6.19 -0.03
C LEU A 66 -12.95 6.39 1.14
N LYS A 67 -13.80 5.39 1.39
CA LYS A 67 -14.79 5.37 2.48
C LYS A 67 -14.21 4.88 3.79
N SER A 68 -13.16 4.05 3.74
CA SER A 68 -12.51 3.47 4.91
C SER A 68 -11.00 3.52 4.74
N VAL A 69 -10.32 4.09 5.73
CA VAL A 69 -8.86 4.25 5.72
C VAL A 69 -8.34 3.91 7.11
N THR A 70 -7.48 2.91 7.18
CA THR A 70 -6.71 2.53 8.36
C THR A 70 -5.23 2.65 8.02
N LYS A 71 -4.48 3.36 8.85
CA LYS A 71 -3.04 3.53 8.71
C LYS A 71 -2.37 3.18 10.04
N GLU A 72 -1.41 2.27 10.01
CA GLU A 72 -0.58 1.96 11.16
C GLU A 72 0.88 2.21 10.81
N GLU A 73 1.54 3.06 11.61
CA GLU A 73 2.91 3.50 11.40
C GLU A 73 3.70 3.27 12.69
N SER A 74 4.81 2.54 12.62
CA SER A 74 5.64 2.27 13.80
C SER A 74 7.13 2.14 13.44
N SER A 75 8.02 2.28 14.43
CA SER A 75 9.47 2.03 14.23
C SER A 75 10.08 2.71 12.99
N GLY A 76 9.65 3.94 12.69
CA GLY A 76 10.11 4.72 11.54
C GLY A 76 9.48 4.34 10.19
N GLY A 77 8.42 3.53 10.17
CA GLY A 77 7.63 3.30 8.96
C GLY A 77 6.72 4.48 8.62
N SER A 78 6.27 4.57 7.37
CA SER A 78 5.41 5.66 6.89
C SER A 78 4.37 5.19 5.86
N VAL A 79 3.13 5.69 6.00
CA VAL A 79 1.98 5.42 5.15
C VAL A 79 1.46 6.74 4.56
N ASN A 80 1.74 6.95 3.28
CA ASN A 80 1.28 8.12 2.54
C ASN A 80 0.05 7.76 1.71
N ILE A 81 -0.98 8.62 1.73
CA ILE A 81 -2.14 8.51 0.84
C ILE A 81 -2.30 9.83 0.11
N GLN A 82 -2.28 9.78 -1.23
CA GLN A 82 -2.36 10.95 -2.13
C GLN A 82 -3.57 10.82 -3.05
#